data_AF-A0A2M7R7R6-F1
#
_entry.id   AF-A0A2M7R7R6-F1
#
_cell.length_a   1.000
_cell.length_b   1.000
_cell.length_c   1.000
_cell.angle_alpha   90.00
_cell.angle_beta   90.00
_cell.angle_gamma   90.00
#
_symmetry.space_group_name_H-M   'P 1'
#
loop_
_entity.id
_entity.type
_entity.pdbx_description
1 polymer ?
#
loop_
_entity_poly.entity_id
_entity_poly.type
_entity_poly.pdbx_seq_one_letter_code
_entity_poly.pdbx_strand_id
1 'polypeptide(L)'
;MNKGVSLYLAILVMVVLLSIVLGLSTILLIQIRMVGEMEDSVMAFSVADSGIEKVLNEGENATDTPSGLYYFSLDNGASCKPDYIATSSPDCPDDTPNFCINSKGTYRETQRAIQATR
;
A
#
# COMPACT_ATOMS: atom_id res chain seq x y z
N MET A 1 -37.50 52.35 -2.05
CA MET A 1 -37.40 50.98 -2.63
C MET A 1 -36.22 50.17 -2.05
N ASN A 2 -35.86 50.32 -0.76
CA ASN A 2 -34.57 49.81 -0.25
C ASN A 2 -34.67 48.54 0.64
N LYS A 3 -35.87 48.02 0.91
CA LYS A 3 -36.07 46.88 1.83
C LYS A 3 -35.84 45.50 1.22
N GLY A 4 -35.78 45.38 -0.11
CA GLY A 4 -35.54 44.10 -0.80
C GLY A 4 -34.06 43.73 -0.98
N VAL A 5 -33.16 44.73 -1.04
CA VAL A 5 -31.74 44.52 -1.34
C VAL A 5 -31.02 43.76 -0.22
N SER A 6 -31.37 44.03 1.05
CA SER A 6 -30.78 43.34 2.19
C SER A 6 -31.13 41.85 2.24
N LEU A 7 -32.34 41.49 1.81
CA LEU A 7 -32.78 40.10 1.77
C LEU A 7 -32.04 39.33 0.66
N TYR A 8 -31.88 39.96 -0.50
CA TYR A 8 -31.14 39.38 -1.62
C TYR A 8 -29.67 39.11 -1.27
N LEU A 9 -29.02 40.06 -0.59
CA LEU A 9 -27.65 39.89 -0.09
C LEU A 9 -27.54 38.71 0.88
N ALA A 10 -28.46 38.59 1.83
CA ALA A 10 -28.45 37.50 2.81
C ALA A 10 -28.60 36.12 2.14
N ILE A 11 -29.48 36.01 1.16
CA ILE A 11 -29.70 34.76 0.41
C ILE A 11 -28.46 34.40 -0.40
N LEU A 12 -27.83 35.36 -1.08
CA LEU A 12 -26.59 35.13 -1.83
C LEU A 12 -25.47 34.60 -0.93
N VAL A 13 -25.27 35.22 0.23
CA VAL A 13 -24.24 34.78 1.18
C VAL A 13 -24.55 33.37 1.70
N MET A 14 -25.81 33.04 2.00
CA MET A 14 -26.18 31.69 2.41
C MET A 14 -25.86 30.65 1.33
N VAL A 15 -26.15 30.92 0.06
CA VAL A 15 -25.89 29.98 -1.04
C VAL A 15 -24.38 29.75 -1.20
N VAL A 16 -23.58 30.82 -1.11
CA VAL A 16 -22.10 30.72 -1.17
C VAL A 16 -21.56 29.92 0.01
N LEU A 17 -22.06 30.13 1.23
CA LEU A 17 -21.63 29.35 2.39
C LEU A 17 -22.01 27.87 2.26
N LEU A 18 -23.21 27.59 1.75
CA LEU A 18 -23.71 26.23 1.59
C LEU A 18 -22.91 25.46 0.53
N SER A 19 -22.53 26.11 -0.57
CA SER A 19 -21.67 25.50 -1.60
C SER A 19 -20.28 25.15 -1.07
N ILE A 20 -19.69 26.02 -0.23
CA ILE A 20 -18.40 25.76 0.41
C ILE A 20 -18.49 24.52 1.33
N VAL A 21 -19.52 24.43 2.16
CA VAL A 21 -19.71 23.31 3.11
C VAL A 21 -19.90 21.99 2.37
N LEU A 22 -20.72 21.98 1.32
CA LEU A 22 -20.92 20.79 0.48
C LEU A 22 -19.62 20.39 -0.24
N GLY A 23 -18.88 21.36 -0.79
CA GLY A 23 -17.59 21.12 -1.42
C GLY A 23 -16.61 20.45 -0.45
N LEU A 24 -16.46 20.98 0.76
CA LEU A 24 -15.57 20.41 1.77
C LEU A 24 -16.01 19.01 2.21
N SER A 25 -17.31 18.77 2.34
CA SER A 25 -17.85 17.47 2.74
C SER A 25 -17.48 16.37 1.74
N THR A 26 -17.54 16.67 0.43
CA THR A 26 -17.14 15.69 -0.60
C THR A 26 -15.66 15.36 -0.55
N ILE A 27 -14.80 16.36 -0.29
CA ILE A 27 -13.35 16.17 -0.18
C ILE A 27 -13.02 15.27 1.03
N LEU A 28 -13.64 15.52 2.18
CA LEU A 28 -13.42 14.72 3.39
C LEU A 28 -13.81 13.25 3.21
N LEU A 29 -14.92 12.98 2.53
CA LEU A 29 -15.35 11.60 2.24
C LEU A 29 -14.34 10.85 1.37
N ILE A 30 -13.70 11.53 0.41
CA ILE A 30 -12.66 10.93 -0.43
C ILE A 30 -11.41 10.65 0.42
N GLN A 31 -11.02 11.58 1.30
CA GLN A 31 -9.87 11.41 2.18
C GLN A 31 -10.01 10.21 3.13
N ILE A 32 -11.18 10.00 3.72
CA ILE A 32 -11.43 8.85 4.62
C ILE A 32 -11.19 7.52 3.90
N ARG A 33 -11.62 7.40 2.64
CA ARG A 33 -11.39 6.19 1.84
C ARG A 33 -9.91 5.96 1.55
N MET A 34 -9.20 7.02 1.15
CA MET A 34 -7.75 6.94 0.89
C MET A 34 -6.95 6.54 2.12
N VAL A 35 -7.34 7.01 3.32
CA VAL A 35 -6.68 6.61 4.57
C VAL A 35 -6.87 5.11 4.86
N GLY A 36 -8.06 4.56 4.60
CA GLY A 36 -8.30 3.12 4.74
C GLY A 36 -7.43 2.28 3.80
N GLU A 37 -7.30 2.68 2.54
CA GLU A 37 -6.42 2.01 1.57
C GLU A 37 -4.92 2.15 1.93
N MET A 38 -4.56 3.24 2.61
CA MET A 38 -3.22 3.44 3.13
C MET A 38 -2.91 2.50 4.30
N GLU A 39 -3.87 2.27 5.20
CA GLU A 39 -3.74 1.28 6.27
C GLU A 39 -3.51 -0.13 5.70
N ASP A 40 -4.33 -0.51 4.72
CA ASP A 40 -4.18 -1.80 4.03
C ASP A 40 -2.81 -1.92 3.32
N SER A 41 -2.28 -0.80 2.80
CA SER A 41 -0.94 -0.73 2.21
C SER A 41 0.17 -0.97 3.22
N VAL A 42 0.05 -0.44 4.43
CA VAL A 42 1.06 -0.66 5.49
C VAL A 42 1.09 -2.13 5.91
N MET A 43 -0.08 -2.76 6.03
CA MET A 43 -0.16 -4.20 6.31
C MET A 43 0.48 -5.02 5.18
N ALA A 44 0.11 -4.76 3.93
CA ALA A 44 0.71 -5.46 2.78
C ALA A 44 2.24 -5.30 2.73
N PHE A 45 2.75 -4.10 3.02
CA PHE A 45 4.18 -3.83 3.08
C PHE A 45 4.87 -4.57 4.24
N SER A 46 4.27 -4.56 5.42
CA SER A 46 4.80 -5.24 6.62
C SER A 46 4.96 -6.75 6.41
N VAL A 47 3.99 -7.39 5.77
CA VAL A 47 4.06 -8.84 5.47
C VAL A 47 5.05 -9.11 4.33
N ALA A 48 5.20 -8.19 3.37
CA ALA A 48 6.26 -8.29 2.36
C ALA A 48 7.65 -8.25 3.01
N ASP A 49 7.89 -7.33 3.93
CA ASP A 49 9.17 -7.20 4.65
C ASP A 49 9.49 -8.45 5.48
N SER A 50 8.50 -8.92 6.24
CA SER A 50 8.60 -10.20 6.99
C SER A 50 8.91 -11.40 6.08
N GLY A 51 8.42 -11.39 4.85
CA GLY A 51 8.71 -12.42 3.85
C GLY A 51 10.19 -12.43 3.43
N ILE A 52 10.82 -11.26 3.31
CA ILE A 52 12.27 -11.15 3.02
C ILE A 52 13.09 -11.69 4.18
N GLU A 53 12.78 -11.25 5.41
CA GLU A 53 13.47 -11.70 6.61
C GLU A 53 13.41 -13.23 6.77
N LYS A 54 12.25 -13.82 6.46
CA LYS A 54 12.09 -15.28 6.53
C LYS A 54 12.97 -16.01 5.53
N VAL A 55 13.03 -15.53 4.28
CA VAL A 55 13.90 -16.12 3.24
C VAL A 55 15.37 -15.94 3.59
N LEU A 56 15.77 -14.80 4.16
CA LEU A 56 17.14 -14.56 4.60
C LEU A 56 17.54 -15.45 5.78
N ASN A 57 16.70 -15.53 6.81
CA ASN A 57 16.96 -16.33 8.01
C ASN A 57 17.04 -17.84 7.72
N GLU A 58 16.22 -18.32 6.78
CA GLU A 58 16.27 -19.73 6.37
C GLU A 58 17.37 -19.99 5.34
N GLY A 59 17.65 -19.04 4.44
CA GLY A 59 18.77 -19.13 3.50
C GLY A 59 20.15 -19.11 4.16
N GLU A 60 20.28 -18.55 5.37
CA GLU A 60 21.52 -18.61 6.17
C GLU A 60 21.74 -19.99 6.82
N ASN A 61 20.65 -20.73 7.10
CA ASN A 61 20.70 -22.03 7.77
C ASN A 61 20.51 -23.23 6.82
N ALA A 62 20.06 -22.99 5.59
CA ALA A 62 19.82 -24.02 4.59
C ALA A 62 21.09 -24.30 3.77
N THR A 63 21.58 -25.54 3.85
CA THR A 63 22.62 -26.09 2.97
C THR A 63 22.11 -26.38 1.56
N ASP A 64 20.78 -26.31 1.37
CA ASP A 64 20.10 -26.36 0.09
C ASP A 64 19.60 -24.97 -0.27
N THR A 65 19.82 -24.55 -1.51
CA THR A 65 19.15 -23.38 -2.10
C THR A 65 17.68 -23.40 -1.72
N PRO A 66 17.10 -22.32 -1.15
CA PRO A 66 15.71 -22.29 -0.74
C PRO A 66 14.83 -22.26 -2.01
N SER A 67 14.67 -23.42 -2.65
CA SER A 67 13.84 -23.65 -3.82
C SER A 67 12.37 -23.91 -3.44
N GLY A 68 11.96 -23.51 -2.24
CA GLY A 68 10.58 -23.54 -1.80
C GLY A 68 9.93 -22.20 -2.09
N LEU A 69 8.90 -22.20 -2.93
CA LEU A 69 7.92 -21.11 -3.01
C LEU A 69 7.41 -20.86 -1.58
N TYR A 70 7.99 -19.89 -0.89
CA TYR A 70 7.54 -19.54 0.44
C TYR A 70 6.21 -18.83 0.25
N TYR A 71 5.16 -19.45 0.73
CA TYR A 71 3.85 -18.84 0.82
C TYR A 71 3.42 -18.93 2.26
N PHE A 72 3.06 -17.80 2.85
CA PHE A 72 2.40 -17.82 4.15
C PHE A 72 1.26 -16.83 4.16
N SER A 73 0.21 -17.22 4.88
CA SER A 73 -0.96 -16.41 5.15
C SER A 73 -1.13 -16.27 6.66
N LEU A 74 -1.46 -15.07 7.11
CA LEU A 74 -1.84 -14.78 8.48
C LEU A 74 -3.35 -14.94 8.64
N ASP A 75 -3.79 -15.17 9.88
CA ASP A 75 -5.21 -15.33 10.24
C ASP A 75 -6.06 -14.09 9.92
N ASN A 76 -5.44 -12.92 9.81
CA ASN A 76 -6.10 -11.67 9.46
C ASN A 76 -6.39 -11.53 7.94
N GLY A 77 -6.03 -12.52 7.12
CA GLY A 77 -6.21 -12.51 5.67
C GLY A 77 -5.07 -11.86 4.89
N ALA A 78 -3.98 -11.45 5.55
CA ALA A 78 -2.77 -11.03 4.87
C ALA A 78 -2.00 -12.25 4.36
N SER A 79 -1.38 -12.14 3.21
CA SER A 79 -0.56 -13.19 2.62
C SER A 79 0.69 -12.63 1.99
N CYS A 80 1.71 -13.45 1.90
CA CYS A 80 2.95 -13.07 1.26
C CYS A 80 3.54 -14.25 0.48
N LYS A 81 4.13 -13.90 -0.67
CA LYS A 81 4.81 -14.81 -1.57
C LYS A 81 6.19 -14.24 -1.89
N PRO A 82 7.21 -14.50 -1.06
CA PRO A 82 8.59 -14.24 -1.43
C PRO A 82 9.09 -15.23 -2.48
N ASP A 83 9.86 -14.68 -3.42
CA ASP A 83 10.45 -15.38 -4.55
C ASP A 83 11.96 -15.19 -4.50
N TYR A 84 12.69 -16.30 -4.55
CA TYR A 84 14.14 -16.31 -4.61
C TYR A 84 14.56 -16.30 -6.07
N ILE A 85 15.30 -15.25 -6.46
CA ILE A 85 15.70 -15.02 -7.83
C ILE A 85 17.22 -15.07 -7.89
N ALA A 86 17.76 -16.05 -8.61
CA ALA A 86 19.19 -16.13 -8.88
C ALA A 86 19.67 -14.95 -9.75
N THR A 87 20.93 -14.55 -9.59
CA THR A 87 21.58 -13.41 -10.27
C THR A 87 21.57 -13.45 -11.79
N SER A 88 21.31 -14.62 -12.39
CA SER A 88 21.21 -14.78 -13.85
C SER A 88 19.81 -14.55 -14.42
N SER A 89 18.84 -14.13 -13.60
CA SER A 89 17.47 -13.83 -14.04
C SER A 89 17.34 -12.36 -14.45
N PRO A 90 16.60 -12.04 -15.54
CA PRO A 90 16.31 -10.66 -15.92
C PRO A 90 15.51 -9.87 -14.88
N ASP A 91 14.89 -10.55 -13.91
CA ASP A 91 14.13 -9.93 -12.82
C ASP A 91 15.01 -9.52 -11.61
N CYS A 92 16.32 -9.76 -11.69
CA CYS A 92 17.33 -9.37 -10.71
C CYS A 92 18.33 -8.42 -11.39
N PRO A 93 18.71 -7.28 -10.78
CA PRO A 93 19.70 -6.38 -11.38
C PRO A 93 21.03 -7.09 -11.65
N ASP A 94 21.64 -6.84 -12.82
CA ASP A 94 22.89 -7.50 -13.25
C ASP A 94 24.08 -7.23 -12.31
N ASP A 95 24.01 -6.15 -11.52
CA ASP A 95 25.03 -5.75 -10.53
C ASP A 95 24.92 -6.50 -9.20
N THR A 96 24.01 -7.48 -9.08
CA THR A 96 23.78 -8.20 -7.81
C THR A 96 24.79 -9.35 -7.65
N PRO A 97 25.60 -9.38 -6.57
CA PRO A 97 26.68 -10.35 -6.45
C PRO A 97 26.23 -11.77 -6.07
N ASN A 98 25.11 -11.94 -5.36
CA ASN A 98 24.68 -13.27 -4.88
C ASN A 98 23.29 -13.68 -5.33
N PHE A 99 22.26 -12.95 -4.92
CA PHE A 99 20.87 -13.26 -5.24
C PHE A 99 19.95 -12.05 -4.98
N CYS A 100 18.77 -12.09 -5.59
CA CYS A 100 17.67 -11.19 -5.31
C CYS A 100 16.54 -11.93 -4.60
N ILE A 101 15.87 -11.24 -3.68
CA ILE A 101 14.60 -11.70 -3.10
C ILE A 101 13.53 -10.71 -3.52
N ASN A 102 12.46 -11.20 -4.14
CA ASN A 102 11.28 -10.40 -4.45
C ASN A 102 10.12 -10.86 -3.57
N SER A 103 9.72 -10.03 -2.62
CA SER A 103 8.64 -10.34 -1.69
C SER A 103 7.39 -9.53 -1.99
N LYS A 104 6.28 -10.24 -2.26
CA LYS A 104 4.98 -9.64 -2.57
C LYS A 104 4.00 -9.91 -1.44
N GLY A 105 3.67 -8.86 -0.69
CA GLY A 105 2.64 -8.88 0.34
C GLY A 105 1.29 -8.43 -0.22
N THR A 106 0.23 -9.13 0.19
CA THR A 106 -1.15 -8.89 -0.21
C THR A 106 -2.02 -8.81 1.03
N TYR A 107 -2.82 -7.76 1.14
CA TYR A 107 -3.83 -7.62 2.19
C TYR A 107 -5.09 -6.98 1.59
N ARG A 108 -6.23 -7.67 1.72
CA ARG A 108 -7.50 -7.30 1.05
C ARG A 108 -7.27 -7.09 -0.45
N GLU A 109 -7.57 -5.90 -0.97
CA GLU A 109 -7.38 -5.52 -2.39
C GLU A 109 -6.04 -4.81 -2.64
N THR A 110 -5.19 -4.69 -1.61
CA THR A 110 -3.93 -3.94 -1.69
C THR A 110 -2.74 -4.88 -1.78
N GLN A 111 -1.84 -4.58 -2.72
CA GLN A 111 -0.59 -5.33 -2.93
C GLN A 111 0.61 -4.40 -2.86
N ARG A 112 1.66 -4.84 -2.18
CA ARG A 112 2.97 -4.16 -2.11
C ARG A 112 4.08 -5.17 -2.34
N ALA A 113 5.07 -4.78 -3.11
CA ALA A 113 6.22 -5.61 -3.44
C ALA A 113 7.51 -4.91 -3.01
N ILE A 114 8.45 -5.67 -2.47
CA ILE A 114 9.76 -5.21 -2.04
C ILE A 114 10.79 -6.16 -2.65
N GLN A 115 11.83 -5.60 -3.25
CA GLN A 115 12.98 -6.36 -3.72
C GLN A 115 14.19 -6.02 -2.85
N ALA A 116 14.90 -7.05 -2.40
CA ALA A 116 16.17 -6.93 -1.70
C ALA A 116 17.26 -7.66 -2.49
N THR A 117 18.45 -7.07 -2.54
CA THR A 117 19.63 -7.57 -3.24
C THR A 117 20.75 -7.78 -2.23
N ARG A 118 21.50 -8.88 -2.35
CA ARG A 118 22.67 -9.17 -1.49
C ARG A 118 23.93 -9.39 -2.30
#